data_AF-A0A2D6FI39-F1
#
_entry.id   AF-A0A2D6FI39-F1
#
_cell.length_a   1.000
_cell.length_b   1.000
_cell.length_c   1.000
_cell.angle_alpha   90.00
_cell.angle_beta   90.00
_cell.angle_gamma   90.00
#
_symmetry.space_group_name_H-M   'P 1'
#
loop_
_entity.id
_entity.type
_entity.pdbx_description
1 polymer ?
#
loop_
_entity_poly.entity_id
_entity_poly.type
_entity_poly.pdbx_seq_one_letter_code
_entity_poly.pdbx_strand_id
1 'polypeptide(L)'
;MLPLKRFVVDTLWLLRPCDDGGTDYVCFRDHRDHVELLEGYHLPPQMPLIRHRQVLLDTEVPSFRNHFERLHGFRHGPPLF
;
A
#
# COMPACT_ATOMS: atom_id res chain seq x y z
N MET A 1 16.34 -24.41 -10.07
CA MET A 1 15.33 -23.40 -9.70
C MET A 1 15.97 -22.04 -9.88
N LEU A 2 15.54 -21.27 -10.87
CA LEU A 2 15.95 -19.86 -10.97
C LEU A 2 15.23 -19.10 -9.84
N PRO A 3 15.91 -18.24 -9.07
CA PRO A 3 15.21 -17.37 -8.15
C PRO A 3 14.25 -16.52 -8.99
N LEU A 4 12.96 -16.57 -8.64
CA LEU A 4 11.98 -15.62 -9.17
C LEU A 4 12.58 -14.24 -8.97
N LYS A 5 12.77 -13.54 -10.09
CA LYS A 5 13.35 -12.20 -10.15
C LYS A 5 12.47 -11.33 -9.24
N ARG A 6 12.91 -11.13 -8.00
CA ARG A 6 12.26 -10.28 -7.02
C ARG A 6 12.36 -8.89 -7.62
N PHE A 7 11.27 -8.43 -8.24
CA PHE A 7 11.26 -7.12 -8.85
C PHE A 7 11.51 -6.14 -7.71
N VAL A 8 12.70 -5.55 -7.72
CA VAL A 8 13.08 -4.39 -6.92
C VAL A 8 12.16 -3.26 -7.38
N VAL A 9 10.93 -3.26 -6.90
CA VAL A 9 10.04 -2.12 -7.03
C VAL A 9 9.94 -1.57 -5.63
N ASP A 10 10.63 -0.44 -5.46
CA ASP A 10 10.46 0.47 -4.36
C ASP A 10 8.97 0.60 -4.01
N THR A 11 8.70 0.71 -2.71
CA THR A 11 7.39 0.86 -2.08
C THR A 11 6.23 1.24 -3.01
N LEU A 12 5.20 0.40 -3.08
CA LEU A 12 3.99 0.65 -3.89
C LEU A 12 2.92 1.36 -3.06
N TRP A 13 2.39 2.45 -3.59
CA TRP A 13 1.33 3.24 -2.96
C TRP A 13 0.04 3.17 -3.76
N LEU A 14 -1.05 2.94 -3.05
CA LEU A 14 -2.41 3.05 -3.53
C LEU A 14 -3.15 4.10 -2.70
N LEU A 15 -3.81 5.03 -3.37
CA LEU A 15 -4.48 6.17 -2.78
C LEU A 15 -5.97 6.18 -3.17
N ARG A 16 -6.80 6.67 -2.25
CA ARG A 16 -8.20 6.95 -2.50
C ARG A 16 -8.59 8.29 -1.84
N PRO A 17 -8.83 9.35 -2.64
CA PRO A 17 -9.34 10.61 -2.13
C PRO A 17 -10.70 10.43 -1.43
N CYS A 18 -10.94 11.22 -0.40
CA CYS A 18 -12.15 11.23 0.40
C CYS A 18 -12.87 12.59 0.28
N ASP A 19 -14.19 12.60 0.52
CA ASP A 19 -15.02 13.82 0.40
C ASP A 19 -14.70 14.89 1.45
N ASP A 20 -14.03 14.51 2.53
CA ASP A 20 -13.55 15.42 3.59
C ASP A 20 -12.24 16.16 3.22
N GLY A 21 -11.74 15.95 2.00
CA GLY A 21 -10.48 16.52 1.52
C GLY A 21 -9.24 15.70 1.92
N GLY A 22 -9.41 14.61 2.65
CA GLY A 22 -8.33 13.69 2.99
C GLY A 22 -8.10 12.62 1.93
N THR A 23 -7.20 11.70 2.24
CA THR A 23 -6.84 10.57 1.36
C THR A 23 -6.57 9.34 2.21
N ASP A 24 -7.37 8.30 2.01
CA ASP A 24 -7.03 6.95 2.45
C ASP A 24 -5.83 6.46 1.63
N TYR A 25 -4.86 5.80 2.28
CA TYR A 25 -3.72 5.21 1.59
C TYR A 25 -3.45 3.78 2.04
N VAL A 26 -2.88 3.03 1.11
CA VAL A 26 -2.32 1.71 1.33
C VAL A 26 -0.91 1.70 0.74
N CYS A 27 0.04 1.19 1.51
CA CYS A 27 1.47 1.21 1.17
C CYS A 27 2.05 -0.20 1.37
N PHE A 28 2.51 -0.80 0.27
CA PHE A 28 3.19 -2.09 0.26
C PHE A 28 4.70 -1.84 0.23
N ARG A 29 5.39 -2.21 1.30
CA ARG A 29 6.83 -2.03 1.46
C ARG A 29 7.52 -3.38 1.37
N ASP A 30 8.36 -3.58 0.37
CA ASP A 30 9.21 -4.78 0.30
C ASP A 30 10.27 -4.71 1.41
N HIS A 31 10.34 -5.74 2.23
CA HIS A 31 11.42 -6.01 3.16
C HIS A 31 12.14 -7.27 2.71
N ARG A 32 13.32 -7.58 3.27
CA ARG A 32 14.15 -8.72 2.79
C ARG A 32 13.43 -10.06 2.75
N ASP A 33 12.47 -10.31 3.65
CA ASP A 33 11.85 -11.63 3.82
C ASP A 33 10.31 -11.60 3.71
N HIS A 34 9.71 -10.42 3.59
CA HIS A 34 8.26 -10.25 3.58
C HIS A 34 7.87 -8.89 2.98
N VAL A 35 6.58 -8.71 2.70
CA VAL A 35 6.02 -7.41 2.36
C VAL A 35 5.24 -6.87 3.55
N GLU A 36 5.49 -5.63 3.92
CA GLU A 36 4.69 -4.94 4.92
C GLU A 36 3.59 -4.12 4.25
N LEU A 37 2.36 -4.34 4.68
CA LEU A 37 1.21 -3.54 4.29
C LEU A 37 0.90 -2.53 5.38
N LEU A 38 0.86 -1.25 5.01
CA LEU A 38 0.38 -0.16 5.85
C LEU A 38 -0.91 0.39 5.26
N GLU A 39 -1.94 0.51 6.09
CA GLU A 39 -3.19 1.19 5.74
C GLU A 39 -3.34 2.43 6.63
N GLY A 40 -3.74 3.54 6.05
CA GLY A 40 -3.82 4.79 6.78
C GLY A 40 -4.66 5.83 6.09
N TYR A 41 -4.60 7.04 6.66
CA TYR A 41 -5.31 8.20 6.18
C TYR A 41 -4.44 9.45 6.36
N HIS A 42 -4.49 10.35 5.39
CA HIS A 42 -3.78 11.61 5.42
C HIS A 42 -4.75 12.74 5.06
N LEU A 43 -4.93 13.65 6.01
CA LEU A 43 -5.56 14.95 5.77
C LEU A 43 -4.46 16.00 5.96
N PRO A 44 -4.08 16.74 4.91
CA PRO A 44 -3.17 17.86 5.07
C PRO A 44 -3.81 18.96 5.93
N PRO A 45 -3.03 19.68 6.76
CA PRO A 45 -1.57 19.64 6.90
C PRO A 45 -1.04 18.63 7.95
N GLN A 46 -1.88 17.75 8.48
CA GLN A 46 -1.51 16.86 9.58
C GLN A 46 -0.56 15.74 9.13
N MET A 47 0.19 15.16 10.07
CA MET A 47 0.96 13.95 9.79
C MET A 47 0.04 12.79 9.37
N PRO A 48 0.45 11.97 8.38
CA PRO A 48 -0.26 10.76 7.99
C PRO A 48 -0.48 9.81 9.18
N LEU A 49 -1.73 9.37 9.35
CA LEU A 49 -2.12 8.43 10.39
C LEU A 49 -2.07 7.00 9.86
N ILE A 50 -1.25 6.16 10.49
CA ILE A 50 -1.27 4.71 10.26
C ILE A 50 -2.40 4.12 11.10
N ARG A 51 -3.38 3.50 10.43
CA ARG A 51 -4.52 2.82 11.09
C ARG A 51 -4.25 1.35 11.33
N HIS A 52 -3.61 0.70 10.35
CA HIS A 52 -3.34 -0.74 10.41
C HIS A 52 -2.01 -1.09 9.75
N ARG A 53 -1.38 -2.13 10.26
CA ARG A 53 -0.08 -2.65 9.81
C ARG A 53 -0.10 -4.17 9.89
N GLN A 54 0.25 -4.82 8.79
CA GLN A 54 0.38 -6.27 8.76
C GLN A 54 1.54 -6.73 7.87
N VAL A 55 2.02 -7.95 8.14
CA VAL A 55 3.04 -8.61 7.35
C VAL A 55 2.34 -9.56 6.37
N LEU A 56 2.75 -9.51 5.11
CA LEU A 56 2.28 -10.34 4.04
C LEU A 56 3.42 -11.20 3.49
N LEU A 57 3.08 -12.43 3.13
CA LEU A 57 3.90 -13.24 2.24
C LEU A 57 3.80 -12.71 0.81
N ASP A 58 4.85 -12.88 0.02
CA ASP A 58 4.89 -12.46 -1.39
C ASP A 58 3.71 -13.01 -2.20
N THR A 59 3.22 -14.21 -1.84
CA THR A 59 2.08 -14.86 -2.49
C THR A 59 0.73 -14.21 -2.19
N GLU A 60 0.62 -13.45 -1.09
CA GLU A 60 -0.62 -12.79 -0.66
C GLU A 60 -0.78 -11.40 -1.28
N VAL A 61 0.35 -10.75 -1.64
CA VAL A 61 0.40 -9.39 -2.18
C VAL A 61 -0.55 -9.17 -3.37
N PRO A 62 -0.59 -10.05 -4.40
CA PRO A 62 -1.49 -9.84 -5.54
C PRO A 62 -2.97 -9.86 -5.16
N SER A 63 -3.33 -10.67 -4.15
CA SER A 63 -4.72 -10.76 -3.67
C SER A 63 -5.13 -9.47 -2.97
N PHE A 64 -4.31 -9.00 -2.00
CA PHE A 64 -4.56 -7.74 -1.29
C PHE A 64 -4.56 -6.53 -2.22
N ARG A 65 -3.61 -6.45 -3.15
CA ARG A 65 -3.57 -5.38 -4.14
C ARG A 65 -4.85 -5.33 -4.98
N ASN A 66 -5.27 -6.47 -5.54
CA ASN A 66 -6.51 -6.54 -6.32
C ASN A 66 -7.74 -6.17 -5.48
N HIS A 67 -7.77 -6.55 -4.20
CA HIS A 67 -8.84 -6.19 -3.28
C HIS A 67 -8.98 -4.67 -3.17
N PHE A 68 -7.88 -3.94 -2.92
CA PHE A 68 -7.91 -2.47 -2.83
C PHE A 68 -8.25 -1.79 -4.16
N GLU A 69 -7.63 -2.23 -5.27
CA GLU A 69 -7.84 -1.62 -6.58
C GLU A 69 -9.26 -1.84 -7.11
N ARG A 70 -9.76 -3.09 -7.04
CA ARG A 70 -11.02 -3.47 -7.70
C ARG A 70 -12.25 -3.31 -6.83
N LEU A 71 -12.14 -3.57 -5.52
CA LEU A 71 -13.30 -3.56 -4.62
C LEU A 71 -13.45 -2.26 -3.87
N HIS A 72 -12.35 -1.56 -3.59
CA HIS A 72 -12.36 -0.33 -2.79
C HIS A 72 -12.03 0.94 -3.57
N GLY A 73 -11.71 0.81 -4.86
CA GLY A 73 -11.50 1.94 -5.77
C GLY A 73 -10.18 2.69 -5.56
N PHE A 74 -9.21 2.09 -4.87
CA PHE A 74 -7.89 2.69 -4.74
C PHE A 74 -7.16 2.71 -6.09
N ARG A 75 -6.32 3.72 -6.29
CA ARG A 75 -5.52 3.89 -7.52
C ARG A 75 -4.06 4.12 -7.17
N HIS A 76 -3.16 3.78 -8.09
CA HIS A 76 -1.76 4.13 -7.93
C HIS A 76 -1.57 5.64 -7.75
N GLY A 77 -0.67 6.00 -6.84
CA GLY A 77 -0.34 7.39 -6.57
C GLY A 77 1.08 7.55 -6.05
N PRO A 78 1.53 8.80 -5.88
CA PRO A 78 2.82 9.09 -5.29
C PRO A 78 2.85 8.73 -3.79
N PRO A 79 4.04 8.57 -3.18
CA PRO A 79 4.18 8.52 -1.73
C PRO A 79 3.57 9.76 -1.07
N LEU A 80 2.94 9.58 0.08
CA LEU A 80 2.41 10.69 0.89
C LEU A 80 3.38 11.19 1.97
N PHE A 81 4.47 10.45 2.22
CA PHE A 81 5.53 10.76 3.18
C PHE A 81 6.78 9.92 2.91
#